data_AF-A0A194QIJ4-F1
#
_entry.id   AF-A0A194QIJ4-F1
#
_cell.length_a   1.000
_cell.length_b   1.000
_cell.length_c   1.000
_cell.angle_alpha   90.00
_cell.angle_beta   90.00
_cell.angle_gamma   90.00
#
_symmetry.space_group_name_H-M   'P 1'
#
loop_
_entity.id
_entity.type
_entity.pdbx_description
1 polymer ?
#
loop_
_entity_poly.entity_id
_entity_poly.type
_entity_poly.pdbx_seq_one_letter_code
_entity_poly.pdbx_strand_id
1 'polypeptide(L)'
;MAEEFEHNEMSDRSNRNQPDKSTNMSLPTVTIDELSKGIDDPTTNDSAKKLLEGILNDFMDLQYGKETPYTTGKQVIPSGCTAQDLDSAITDETTDKKFKAVFVKISEVNKSGDLTPQTNNGGWDPKFTPVLVLVTPNP
;
A
#
# COMPACT_ATOMS: atom_id res chain seq x y z
N MET A 1 62.75 -24.37 31.88
CA MET A 1 62.39 -23.21 31.04
C MET A 1 61.59 -23.80 29.89
N ALA A 2 60.33 -23.39 29.76
CA ALA A 2 59.25 -24.18 29.18
C ALA A 2 59.22 -24.21 27.64
N GLU A 3 58.95 -25.41 27.12
CA GLU A 3 58.21 -25.80 25.90
C GLU A 3 56.76 -25.23 25.96
N GLU A 4 55.93 -24.98 24.94
CA GLU A 4 55.73 -25.54 23.60
C GLU A 4 54.56 -24.78 22.88
N PHE A 5 54.51 -24.90 21.54
CA PHE A 5 53.37 -24.91 20.58
C PHE A 5 52.30 -23.81 20.43
N GLU A 6 52.14 -23.41 19.16
CA GLU A 6 50.96 -22.78 18.54
C GLU A 6 49.74 -23.72 18.51
N HIS A 7 48.53 -23.17 18.74
CA HIS A 7 47.31 -23.59 18.03
C HIS A 7 46.17 -22.54 18.19
N ASN A 8 45.73 -22.07 17.03
CA ASN A 8 44.38 -21.69 16.60
C ASN A 8 43.22 -21.79 17.63
N GLU A 9 42.42 -20.74 17.80
CA GLU A 9 40.95 -20.82 17.67
C GLU A 9 40.28 -19.44 17.52
N MET A 10 39.48 -19.33 16.44
CA MET A 10 38.40 -18.37 16.23
C MET A 10 37.39 -18.40 17.40
N SER A 11 36.94 -17.23 17.88
CA SER A 11 35.56 -16.97 18.32
C SER A 11 35.39 -15.53 18.80
N ASP A 12 34.97 -14.62 17.92
CA ASP A 12 34.19 -13.45 18.35
C ASP A 12 33.17 -13.09 17.27
N ARG A 13 32.27 -14.04 17.01
CA ARG A 13 30.97 -13.76 16.38
C ARG A 13 29.98 -13.46 17.51
N SER A 14 29.82 -12.19 17.84
CA SER A 14 28.59 -11.67 18.45
C SER A 14 28.62 -10.14 18.52
N ASN A 15 28.42 -9.46 17.39
CA ASN A 15 27.95 -8.08 17.42
C ASN A 15 26.57 -7.98 16.78
N ARG A 16 25.58 -8.15 17.67
CA ARG A 16 24.27 -7.49 17.74
C ARG A 16 23.51 -7.28 16.43
N ASN A 17 22.39 -8.01 16.35
CA ASN A 17 21.09 -7.50 15.91
C ASN A 17 21.09 -5.99 15.67
N GLN A 18 21.26 -5.59 14.41
CA GLN A 18 20.54 -4.40 13.97
C GLN A 18 19.07 -4.81 13.95
N PRO A 19 18.18 -4.18 14.75
CA PRO A 19 16.77 -4.33 14.50
C PRO A 19 16.53 -3.82 13.08
N ASP A 20 15.94 -4.70 12.28
CA ASP A 20 15.41 -4.41 10.96
C ASP A 20 14.77 -3.03 11.01
N LYS A 21 15.32 -2.12 10.20
CA LYS A 21 14.90 -0.72 10.12
C LYS A 21 13.42 -0.77 9.76
N SER A 22 12.58 -0.72 10.78
CA SER A 22 11.14 -0.69 10.66
C SER A 22 10.83 0.57 9.86
N THR A 23 10.75 0.41 8.55
CA THR A 23 10.22 1.41 7.65
C THR A 23 8.85 1.69 8.18
N ASN A 24 8.68 2.90 8.71
CA ASN A 24 7.43 3.43 9.19
C ASN A 24 6.35 3.07 8.15
N MET A 25 5.53 2.05 8.44
CA MET A 25 4.48 1.52 7.56
C MET A 25 3.31 2.51 7.53
N SER A 26 3.58 3.80 7.36
CA SER A 26 2.54 4.79 7.16
C SER A 26 1.91 4.50 5.80
N LEU A 27 0.69 3.98 5.82
CA LEU A 27 -0.10 3.81 4.62
C LEU A 27 -0.17 5.17 3.90
N PRO A 28 0.24 5.25 2.61
CA PRO A 28 0.11 6.48 1.85
C PRO A 28 -1.37 6.87 1.83
N THR A 29 -1.65 8.07 2.32
CA THR A 29 -3.03 8.54 2.57
C THR A 29 -3.36 9.68 1.62
N VAL A 30 -4.48 9.58 0.92
CA VAL A 30 -5.04 10.68 0.11
C VAL A 30 -6.40 11.11 0.65
N THR A 31 -6.81 12.33 0.32
CA THR A 31 -8.14 12.87 0.63
C THR A 31 -9.06 12.75 -0.58
N ILE A 32 -10.38 12.87 -0.35
CA ILE A 32 -11.37 12.87 -1.44
C ILE A 32 -11.08 14.01 -2.44
N ASP A 33 -10.75 15.21 -1.95
CA ASP A 33 -10.44 16.36 -2.82
C ASP A 33 -9.20 16.11 -3.68
N GLU A 34 -8.18 15.44 -3.13
CA GLU A 34 -6.98 15.10 -3.88
C GLU A 34 -7.28 14.06 -4.96
N LEU A 35 -8.11 13.05 -4.66
CA LEU A 35 -8.56 12.08 -5.66
C LEU A 35 -9.32 12.79 -6.79
N SER A 36 -10.32 13.62 -6.45
CA SER A 36 -11.09 14.37 -7.45
C SER A 36 -10.21 15.27 -8.30
N LYS A 37 -9.28 16.01 -7.69
CA LYS A 37 -8.31 16.84 -8.44
C LYS A 37 -7.43 16.02 -9.37
N GLY A 38 -6.93 14.86 -8.92
CA GLY A 38 -6.11 13.98 -9.75
C GLY A 38 -6.88 13.36 -10.92
N ILE A 39 -8.17 13.07 -10.73
CA ILE A 39 -9.06 12.57 -11.79
C ILE A 39 -9.32 13.66 -12.84
N ASP A 40 -9.60 14.89 -12.38
CA ASP A 40 -9.92 16.03 -13.26
C ASP A 40 -8.67 16.67 -13.91
N ASP A 41 -7.48 16.37 -13.42
CA ASP A 41 -6.23 16.95 -13.94
C ASP A 41 -5.96 16.47 -15.38
N PRO A 42 -5.90 17.37 -16.37
CA PRO A 42 -5.65 16.99 -17.76
C PRO A 42 -4.24 16.42 -17.99
N THR A 43 -3.30 16.61 -17.06
CA THR A 43 -1.93 16.10 -17.14
C THR A 43 -1.77 14.71 -16.54
N THR A 44 -2.75 14.22 -15.78
CA THR A 44 -2.74 12.85 -15.25
C THR A 44 -3.11 11.86 -16.35
N ASN A 45 -2.34 10.79 -16.50
CA ASN A 45 -2.62 9.76 -17.51
C ASN A 45 -3.86 8.93 -17.19
N ASP A 46 -4.44 8.31 -18.23
CA ASP A 46 -5.70 7.58 -18.16
C ASP A 46 -5.66 6.38 -17.21
N SER A 47 -4.53 5.67 -17.12
CA SER A 47 -4.38 4.53 -16.20
C SER A 47 -4.42 4.99 -14.74
N ALA A 48 -3.72 6.09 -14.42
CA ALA A 48 -3.78 6.72 -13.10
C ALA A 48 -5.20 7.21 -12.81
N LYS A 49 -5.88 7.88 -13.75
CA LYS A 49 -7.27 8.34 -13.56
C LYS A 49 -8.21 7.19 -13.23
N LYS A 50 -8.15 6.09 -13.99
CA LYS A 50 -8.95 4.89 -13.71
C LYS A 50 -8.72 4.35 -12.30
N LEU A 51 -7.47 4.29 -11.84
CA LEU A 51 -7.16 3.84 -10.49
C LEU A 51 -7.69 4.81 -9.42
N LEU A 52 -7.53 6.11 -9.63
CA LEU A 52 -8.07 7.12 -8.71
C LEU A 52 -9.60 7.06 -8.63
N GLU A 53 -10.27 6.90 -9.77
CA GLU A 53 -11.72 6.69 -9.84
C GLU A 53 -12.15 5.40 -9.14
N GLY A 54 -11.43 4.30 -9.36
CA GLY A 54 -11.69 3.03 -8.69
C GLY A 54 -11.56 3.15 -7.16
N ILE A 55 -10.47 3.77 -6.69
CA ILE A 55 -10.24 4.03 -5.26
C ILE A 55 -11.37 4.88 -4.67
N LEU A 56 -11.77 5.95 -5.37
CA LEU A 56 -12.85 6.82 -4.93
C LEU A 56 -14.18 6.06 -4.86
N ASN A 57 -14.51 5.28 -5.89
CA ASN A 57 -15.75 4.50 -5.95
C ASN A 57 -15.80 3.44 -4.85
N ASP A 58 -14.72 2.70 -4.62
CA ASP A 58 -14.66 1.71 -3.54
C ASP A 58 -14.75 2.37 -2.16
N PHE A 59 -14.16 3.55 -1.99
CA PHE A 59 -14.33 4.34 -0.77
C PHE A 59 -15.78 4.78 -0.58
N MET A 60 -16.45 5.28 -1.62
CA MET A 60 -17.87 5.64 -1.55
C MET A 60 -18.76 4.43 -1.26
N ASP A 61 -18.48 3.28 -1.89
CA ASP A 61 -19.18 2.02 -1.62
C ASP A 61 -19.00 1.60 -0.15
N LEU A 62 -17.80 1.79 0.43
CA LEU A 62 -17.54 1.60 1.86
C LEU A 62 -18.38 2.55 2.73
N GLN A 63 -18.44 3.84 2.39
CA GLN A 63 -19.25 4.84 3.11
C GLN A 63 -20.74 4.48 3.14
N TYR A 64 -21.26 3.92 2.05
CA TYR A 64 -22.67 3.52 1.93
C TYR A 64 -22.95 2.09 2.40
N GLY A 65 -21.96 1.38 2.95
CA GLY A 65 -22.13 0.03 3.47
C GLY A 65 -22.44 -1.00 2.38
N LYS A 66 -21.84 -0.84 1.19
CA LYS A 66 -21.95 -1.80 0.11
C LYS A 66 -20.82 -2.82 0.15
N GLU A 67 -21.19 -4.08 -0.03
CA GLU A 67 -20.23 -5.19 -0.08
C GLU A 67 -19.65 -5.32 -1.49
N THR A 68 -18.35 -5.05 -1.61
CA THR A 68 -17.56 -5.27 -2.81
C THR A 68 -16.33 -6.12 -2.45
N PRO A 69 -15.65 -6.73 -3.44
CA PRO A 69 -14.40 -7.43 -3.18
C PRO A 69 -13.37 -6.57 -2.45
N TYR A 70 -13.32 -5.27 -2.74
CA TYR A 70 -12.45 -4.32 -2.05
C TYR A 70 -12.88 -4.09 -0.59
N THR A 71 -14.15 -3.74 -0.34
CA THR A 71 -14.64 -3.38 1.01
C THR A 71 -14.65 -4.56 1.98
N THR A 72 -14.64 -5.80 1.46
CA THR A 72 -14.59 -7.04 2.24
C THR A 72 -13.19 -7.66 2.33
N GLY A 73 -12.16 -7.00 1.80
CA GLY A 73 -10.78 -7.46 1.88
C GLY A 73 -10.44 -8.65 0.95
N LYS A 74 -11.31 -8.97 0.00
CA LYS A 74 -11.11 -10.07 -0.98
C LYS A 74 -10.23 -9.65 -2.16
N GLN A 75 -10.04 -8.35 -2.36
CA GLN A 75 -9.22 -7.78 -3.42
C GLN A 75 -8.57 -6.48 -2.92
N VAL A 76 -7.35 -6.20 -3.41
CA VAL A 76 -6.63 -4.95 -3.11
C VAL A 76 -6.61 -3.97 -4.28
N ILE A 77 -6.67 -4.49 -5.52
CA ILE A 77 -6.81 -3.65 -6.71
C ILE A 77 -8.22 -3.05 -6.71
N PRO A 78 -8.37 -1.73 -6.95
CA PRO A 78 -9.68 -1.10 -6.99
C PRO A 78 -10.62 -1.72 -8.03
N SER A 79 -11.92 -1.64 -7.76
CA SER A 79 -12.94 -2.14 -8.68
C SER A 79 -12.83 -1.46 -10.05
N GLY A 80 -12.93 -2.26 -11.13
CA GLY A 80 -12.82 -1.77 -12.52
C GLY A 80 -11.40 -1.54 -13.01
N CYS A 81 -10.38 -1.79 -12.18
CA CYS A 81 -8.98 -1.66 -12.56
C CYS A 81 -8.29 -3.02 -12.73
N THR A 82 -7.21 -3.05 -13.50
CA THR A 82 -6.36 -4.23 -13.70
C THR A 82 -4.96 -4.02 -13.11
N ALA A 83 -4.21 -5.10 -12.93
CA ALA A 83 -2.79 -5.01 -12.58
C ALA A 83 -1.96 -4.27 -13.64
N GLN A 84 -2.39 -4.31 -14.91
CA GLN A 84 -1.73 -3.59 -15.99
C GLN A 84 -1.96 -2.07 -15.89
N ASP A 85 -3.16 -1.63 -15.53
CA ASP A 85 -3.43 -0.21 -15.25
C ASP A 85 -2.53 0.28 -14.11
N LEU A 86 -2.35 -0.56 -13.08
CA LEU A 86 -1.49 -0.28 -11.94
C LEU A 86 -0.01 -0.12 -12.33
N ASP A 87 0.55 -1.09 -13.05
CA ASP A 87 1.94 -1.02 -13.49
C ASP A 87 2.17 0.17 -14.46
N SER A 88 1.19 0.48 -15.32
CA SER A 88 1.26 1.64 -16.23
C SER A 88 1.27 2.96 -15.45
N ALA A 89 0.37 3.13 -14.48
CA ALA A 89 0.30 4.34 -13.66
C ALA A 89 1.55 4.57 -12.79
N ILE A 90 2.21 3.51 -12.33
CA ILE A 90 3.46 3.59 -11.54
C ILE A 90 4.63 4.06 -12.41
N THR A 91 4.74 3.50 -13.62
CA THR A 91 5.87 3.74 -14.52
C THR A 91 5.78 5.07 -15.28
N ASP A 92 4.57 5.61 -15.45
CA ASP A 92 4.34 6.88 -16.13
C ASP A 92 4.87 8.07 -15.31
N GLU A 93 5.73 8.90 -15.90
CA GLU A 93 6.35 10.06 -15.23
C GLU A 93 5.36 11.20 -14.88
N THR A 94 4.21 11.25 -15.55
CA THR A 94 3.16 12.27 -15.34
C THR A 94 2.30 12.00 -14.10
N THR A 95 2.29 10.76 -13.57
CA THR A 95 1.55 10.45 -12.34
C THR A 95 2.19 11.18 -11.14
N ASP A 96 1.37 11.92 -10.38
CA ASP A 96 1.82 12.60 -9.18
C ASP A 96 2.50 11.63 -8.18
N LYS A 97 3.55 12.10 -7.51
CA LYS A 97 4.36 11.28 -6.59
C LYS A 97 3.53 10.69 -5.45
N LYS A 98 2.53 11.41 -4.96
CA LYS A 98 1.62 10.96 -3.91
C LYS A 98 0.76 9.80 -4.39
N PHE A 99 0.18 9.90 -5.59
CA PHE A 99 -0.60 8.82 -6.20
C PHE A 99 0.29 7.63 -6.56
N LYS A 100 1.50 7.86 -7.07
CA LYS A 100 2.48 6.78 -7.26
C LYS A 100 2.77 6.02 -5.98
N ALA A 101 2.95 6.70 -4.84
CA ALA A 101 3.17 6.02 -3.56
C ALA A 101 1.99 5.11 -3.19
N VAL A 102 0.76 5.57 -3.41
CA VAL A 102 -0.46 4.77 -3.25
C VAL A 102 -0.45 3.55 -4.17
N PHE A 103 -0.19 3.75 -5.47
CA PHE A 103 -0.20 2.67 -6.46
C PHE A 103 0.91 1.65 -6.22
N VAL A 104 2.11 2.08 -5.84
CA VAL A 104 3.21 1.19 -5.44
C VAL A 104 2.76 0.34 -4.25
N LYS A 105 2.08 0.93 -3.26
CA LYS A 105 1.60 0.14 -2.13
C LYS A 105 0.56 -0.91 -2.52
N ILE A 106 -0.40 -0.55 -3.37
CA ILE A 106 -1.36 -1.52 -3.94
C ILE A 106 -0.61 -2.63 -4.68
N SER A 107 0.43 -2.28 -5.46
CA SER A 107 1.22 -3.22 -6.25
C SER A 107 2.01 -4.18 -5.37
N GLU A 108 2.64 -3.68 -4.31
CA GLU A 108 3.34 -4.50 -3.30
C GLU A 108 2.41 -5.53 -2.67
N VAL A 109 1.24 -5.09 -2.20
CA VAL A 109 0.26 -5.96 -1.56
C VAL A 109 -0.27 -6.99 -2.55
N ASN A 110 -0.64 -6.56 -3.76
CA ASN A 110 -1.11 -7.46 -4.81
C ASN A 110 -0.07 -8.52 -5.21
N LYS A 111 1.21 -8.13 -5.32
CA LYS A 111 2.32 -9.04 -5.67
C LYS A 111 2.67 -10.00 -4.54
N SER A 112 2.57 -9.55 -3.29
CA SER A 112 2.81 -10.39 -2.12
C SER A 112 1.72 -11.46 -1.92
N GLY A 113 0.50 -11.20 -2.43
CA GLY A 113 -0.67 -12.04 -2.17
C GLY A 113 -1.22 -11.90 -0.75
N ASP A 114 -0.66 -11.00 0.06
CA ASP A 114 -1.12 -10.72 1.41
C ASP A 114 -2.40 -9.86 1.37
N LEU A 115 -3.53 -10.53 1.27
CA LEU A 115 -4.85 -9.88 1.32
C LEU A 115 -5.36 -9.75 2.76
N THR A 116 -4.48 -9.70 3.77
CA THR A 116 -4.88 -9.55 5.17
C THR A 116 -5.67 -8.25 5.35
N PRO A 117 -6.96 -8.34 5.71
CA PRO A 117 -7.78 -7.16 5.95
C PRO A 117 -7.20 -6.26 7.03
N GLN A 118 -7.23 -4.94 6.82
CA GLN A 118 -6.85 -3.99 7.86
C GLN A 118 -7.95 -3.89 8.91
N THR A 119 -7.54 -3.60 10.14
CA THR A 119 -8.48 -3.46 11.26
C THR A 119 -9.37 -2.24 11.04
N ASN A 120 -10.68 -2.42 11.23
CA ASN A 120 -11.64 -1.34 11.25
C ASN A 120 -11.41 -0.46 12.50
N ASN A 121 -11.25 0.85 12.30
CA ASN A 121 -11.01 1.83 13.36
C ASN A 121 -12.27 2.19 14.18
N GLY A 122 -13.34 1.40 14.06
CA GLY A 122 -14.65 1.65 14.67
C GLY A 122 -15.55 2.57 13.84
N GLY A 123 -15.10 3.01 12.67
CA GLY A 123 -15.87 3.88 11.77
C GLY A 123 -16.88 3.15 10.90
N TRP A 124 -16.67 1.86 10.60
CA TRP A 124 -17.51 1.07 9.68
C TRP A 124 -18.17 -0.13 10.35
N ASP A 125 -19.12 -0.78 9.69
CA ASP A 125 -19.62 -2.09 10.12
C ASP A 125 -18.46 -3.11 10.19
N PRO A 126 -18.40 -4.01 11.21
CA PRO A 126 -17.36 -5.01 11.35
C PRO A 126 -17.13 -5.91 10.13
N LYS A 127 -18.13 -6.08 9.26
CA LYS A 127 -18.00 -6.86 8.02
C LYS A 127 -17.17 -6.15 6.94
N PHE A 128 -16.93 -4.84 7.08
CA PHE A 128 -16.12 -4.06 6.15
C PHE A 128 -14.70 -3.91 6.68
N THR A 129 -13.79 -4.68 6.10
CA THR A 129 -12.37 -4.72 6.43
C THR A 129 -11.55 -4.72 5.14
N PRO A 130 -11.31 -3.55 4.52
CA PRO A 130 -10.51 -3.48 3.31
C PRO A 130 -9.03 -3.82 3.58
N VAL A 131 -8.33 -4.37 2.57
CA VAL A 131 -6.89 -4.72 2.66
C VAL A 131 -6.01 -3.46 2.76
N LEU A 132 -6.47 -2.33 2.22
CA LEU A 132 -5.80 -1.04 2.30
C LEU A 132 -6.82 0.07 2.53
N VAL A 133 -6.56 0.95 3.51
CA VAL A 133 -7.32 2.20 3.67
C VAL A 133 -6.50 3.31 3.05
N LEU A 134 -6.87 3.71 1.84
CA LEU A 134 -6.11 4.70 1.06
C LEU A 134 -6.78 6.08 1.02
N VAL A 135 -7.93 6.27 1.64
CA VAL A 135 -8.69 7.53 1.51
C VAL A 135 -9.17 8.00 2.87
N THR A 136 -8.98 9.29 3.12
CA THR A 136 -9.50 10.01 4.28
C THR A 136 -10.49 11.08 3.84
N PRO A 137 -11.48 11.43 4.68
CA PRO A 137 -12.26 12.65 4.48
C PRO A 137 -11.33 13.86 4.39
N ASN A 138 -11.77 14.91 3.71
CA ASN A 138 -11.06 16.19 3.76
C ASN A 138 -11.04 16.70 5.22
N PRO A 139 -9.91 17.25 5.69
CA PRO A 139 -9.81 17.83 7.04
C PRO A 139 -10.70 19.06 7.22
#